data_AF-A0A0G1AYZ4-F1
#
_entry.id   AF-A0A0G1AYZ4-F1
#
_cell.length_a   1.000
_cell.length_b   1.000
_cell.length_c   1.000
_cell.angle_alpha   90.00
_cell.angle_beta   90.00
_cell.angle_gamma   90.00
#
_symmetry.space_group_name_H-M   'P 1'
#
loop_
_entity.id
_entity.type
_entity.pdbx_description
1 polymer ?
#
loop_
_entity_poly.entity_id
_entity_poly.type
_entity_poly.pdbx_seq_one_letter_code
_entity_poly.pdbx_strand_id
1 'polypeptide(L)'
;MSESSTRSGRYRSNQSRPDLIVKGVLREGYDPVVLVDLKTGKKSYDPRHFRPDISDDELAAYQFSLHENMQITAYYWLYYQVYGKLPVAFYWYHLRSGKAFMTYRNKSDFRTFLDMMRYVADGFMNELYPLRVGDHCTYCDYNKECAELRADRPLMFSEPSDGIDSGGRMNIWPQEIPIGATQLKLKFPAPRKGK
;
A
#
# COMPACT_ATOMS: atom_id res chain seq x y z
N MET A 1 -9.98 -31.91 41.27
CA MET A 1 -11.04 -32.09 40.26
C MET A 1 -11.41 -30.70 39.76
N SER A 2 -10.61 -29.97 38.97
CA SER A 2 -10.00 -30.23 37.65
C SER A 2 -11.00 -30.56 36.55
N GLU A 3 -11.40 -29.50 35.83
CA GLU A 3 -11.79 -29.48 34.41
C GLU A 3 -11.67 -28.02 33.97
N SER A 4 -10.46 -27.56 33.62
CA SER A 4 -9.96 -27.40 32.24
C SER A 4 -11.03 -27.37 31.14
N SER A 5 -11.36 -26.16 30.68
CA SER A 5 -11.78 -25.94 29.31
C SER A 5 -10.89 -24.85 28.69
N THR A 6 -10.01 -25.34 27.85
CA THR A 6 -9.05 -24.64 26.98
C THR A 6 -9.72 -23.54 26.17
N ARG A 7 -9.44 -22.27 26.51
CA ARG A 7 -9.58 -21.18 25.54
C ARG A 7 -8.36 -21.20 24.62
N SER A 8 -8.65 -21.51 23.37
CA SER A 8 -7.77 -21.51 22.21
C SER A 8 -6.91 -20.25 22.11
N GLY A 9 -5.73 -20.45 21.53
CA GLY A 9 -4.61 -19.52 21.53
C GLY A 9 -4.97 -18.10 21.08
N ARG A 10 -4.69 -17.14 21.97
CA ARG A 10 -4.49 -15.75 21.57
C ARG A 10 -3.18 -15.68 20.80
N TYR A 11 -3.23 -15.41 19.50
CA TYR A 11 -2.06 -14.86 18.80
C TYR A 11 -1.82 -13.46 19.37
N ARG A 12 -1.09 -13.37 20.49
CA ARG A 12 -0.53 -12.10 20.95
C ARG A 12 0.37 -11.60 19.84
N SER A 13 0.09 -10.41 19.32
CA SER A 13 0.95 -9.67 18.40
C SER A 13 2.43 -9.90 18.77
N ASN A 14 3.19 -10.45 17.82
CA ASN A 14 4.63 -10.71 17.93
C ASN A 14 5.38 -9.39 18.20
N GLN A 15 5.46 -8.99 19.47
CA GLN A 15 6.43 -8.00 19.96
C GLN A 15 7.79 -8.65 20.24
N SER A 16 7.94 -9.95 19.94
CA SER A 16 9.11 -10.74 20.22
C SER A 16 9.41 -11.66 19.04
N ARG A 17 10.70 -11.85 18.75
CA ARG A 17 11.23 -12.76 17.74
C ARG A 17 11.91 -13.96 18.41
N PRO A 18 11.15 -14.84 19.10
CA PRO A 18 11.74 -15.97 19.82
C PRO A 18 12.46 -16.94 18.88
N ASP A 19 12.08 -16.96 17.60
CA ASP A 19 12.73 -17.71 16.52
C ASP A 19 14.20 -17.32 16.31
N LEU A 20 14.61 -16.14 16.79
CA LEU A 20 16.00 -15.69 16.73
C LEU A 20 16.83 -16.12 17.94
N ILE A 21 16.25 -16.76 18.96
CA ILE A 21 17.00 -17.23 20.12
C ILE A 21 17.20 -18.74 20.03
N VAL A 22 18.45 -19.17 19.84
CA VAL A 22 18.84 -20.58 19.72
C VAL A 22 19.71 -20.94 20.93
N LYS A 23 19.21 -21.83 21.80
CA LYS A 23 19.90 -22.24 23.04
C LYS A 23 20.30 -21.06 23.94
N GLY A 24 19.44 -20.04 24.03
CA GLY A 24 19.68 -18.85 24.86
C GLY A 24 20.62 -17.80 24.24
N VAL A 25 21.10 -18.02 23.00
CA VAL A 25 21.97 -17.10 22.28
C VAL A 25 21.25 -16.56 21.06
N LEU A 26 21.49 -15.29 20.73
CA LEU A 26 20.99 -14.70 19.48
C LEU A 26 21.58 -15.45 18.29
N ARG A 27 20.70 -15.82 17.35
CA ARG A 27 21.06 -16.53 16.12
C ARG A 27 22.11 -15.75 15.35
N GLU A 28 23.10 -16.48 14.83
CA GLU A 28 24.15 -15.91 13.99
C GLU A 28 23.56 -15.16 12.78
N GLY A 29 24.20 -14.05 12.41
CA GLY A 29 23.74 -13.16 11.34
C GLY A 29 22.73 -12.10 11.77
N TYR A 30 22.36 -12.06 13.05
CA TYR A 30 21.57 -10.98 13.65
C TYR A 30 22.39 -10.15 14.64
N ASP A 31 22.05 -8.87 14.75
CA ASP A 31 22.53 -7.97 15.80
C ASP A 31 21.39 -7.62 16.76
N PRO A 32 21.65 -7.44 18.07
CA PRO A 32 20.66 -7.05 19.07
C PRO A 32 20.30 -5.55 18.97
N VAL A 33 20.06 -5.09 17.74
CA VAL A 33 19.72 -3.72 17.38
C VAL A 33 18.30 -3.68 16.84
N VAL A 34 17.58 -2.61 17.19
CA VAL A 34 16.30 -2.29 16.58
C VAL A 34 16.43 -0.98 15.80
N LEU A 35 15.77 -0.93 14.66
CA LEU A 35 15.63 0.30 13.89
C LEU A 35 14.33 0.99 14.30
N VAL A 36 14.33 2.31 14.42
CA VAL A 36 13.16 3.09 14.82
C VAL A 36 12.97 4.24 13.86
N ASP A 37 11.76 4.37 13.31
CA ASP A 37 11.38 5.45 12.40
C ASP A 37 10.23 6.25 13.01
N LEU A 38 10.51 7.53 13.28
CA LEU A 38 9.61 8.44 13.98
C LEU A 38 8.68 9.13 12.99
N LYS A 39 7.37 8.91 13.13
CA LYS A 39 6.35 9.54 12.30
C LYS A 39 5.49 10.52 13.09
N THR A 40 5.20 11.65 12.46
CA THR A 40 4.33 12.72 12.96
C THR A 40 2.91 12.67 12.39
N GLY A 41 2.67 11.80 11.41
CA GLY A 41 1.38 11.68 10.72
C GLY A 41 0.23 11.22 11.61
N LYS A 42 -1.00 11.48 11.16
CA LYS A 42 -2.24 11.07 11.88
C LYS A 42 -2.69 9.63 11.58
N LYS A 43 -2.24 9.04 10.46
CA LYS A 43 -2.64 7.69 10.06
C LYS A 43 -2.08 6.67 11.04
N SER A 44 -2.96 5.88 11.65
CA SER A 44 -2.65 4.82 12.63
C SER A 44 -2.75 3.44 11.98
N TYR A 45 -1.87 2.52 12.34
CA TYR A 45 -2.00 1.10 11.99
C TYR A 45 -2.88 0.32 12.99
N ASP A 46 -3.49 1.02 13.95
CA ASP A 46 -4.44 0.47 14.92
C ASP A 46 -5.87 0.98 14.63
N PRO A 47 -6.74 0.14 14.04
CA PRO A 47 -8.12 0.50 13.73
C PRO A 47 -9.08 0.30 14.91
N ARG A 48 -8.63 -0.23 16.06
CA ARG A 48 -9.51 -0.67 17.14
C ARG A 48 -10.34 0.43 17.80
N HIS A 49 -9.97 1.68 17.59
CA HIS A 49 -10.78 2.82 18.04
C HIS A 49 -12.15 2.88 17.34
N PHE A 50 -12.24 2.46 16.07
CA PHE A 50 -13.48 2.46 15.28
C PHE A 50 -13.92 1.05 14.86
N ARG A 51 -13.08 0.03 15.05
CA ARG A 51 -13.39 -1.40 14.88
C ARG A 51 -12.89 -2.20 16.08
N PRO A 52 -13.56 -2.12 17.25
CA PRO A 52 -13.08 -2.74 18.49
C PRO A 52 -12.98 -4.27 18.38
N ASP A 53 -13.88 -4.90 17.62
CA ASP A 53 -13.99 -6.36 17.49
C ASP A 53 -13.30 -6.90 16.23
N ILE A 54 -12.33 -6.17 15.67
CA ILE A 54 -11.56 -6.61 14.49
C ILE A 54 -10.84 -7.94 14.79
N SER A 55 -10.97 -8.91 13.89
CA SER A 55 -10.26 -10.18 13.99
C SER A 55 -8.76 -10.02 13.72
N ASP A 56 -7.96 -11.00 14.13
CA ASP A 56 -6.50 -10.97 13.91
C ASP A 56 -6.14 -10.96 12.42
N ASP A 57 -6.87 -11.70 11.58
CA ASP A 57 -6.65 -11.73 10.11
C ASP A 57 -6.99 -10.39 9.45
N GLU A 58 -8.10 -9.78 9.87
CA GLU A 58 -8.49 -8.45 9.37
C GLU A 58 -7.52 -7.37 9.83
N LEU A 59 -6.98 -7.49 11.05
CA LEU A 59 -5.95 -6.59 11.54
C LEU A 59 -4.65 -6.75 10.75
N ALA A 60 -4.23 -7.98 10.45
CA ALA A 60 -3.07 -8.25 9.61
C ALA A 60 -3.25 -7.67 8.20
N ALA A 61 -4.43 -7.84 7.60
CA ALA A 61 -4.76 -7.24 6.31
C ALA A 61 -4.73 -5.70 6.36
N TYR A 62 -5.27 -5.10 7.42
CA TYR A 62 -5.21 -3.65 7.64
C TYR A 62 -3.77 -3.13 7.75
N GLN A 63 -2.90 -3.91 8.40
CA GLN A 63 -1.49 -3.59 8.61
C GLN A 63 -0.58 -4.04 7.46
N PHE A 64 -1.12 -4.61 6.38
CA PHE A 64 -0.34 -5.14 5.26
C PHE A 64 0.67 -4.14 4.70
N SER A 65 0.26 -2.88 4.52
CA SER A 65 1.14 -1.83 4.00
C SER A 65 2.33 -1.47 4.91
N LEU A 66 2.24 -1.73 6.22
CA LEU A 66 3.38 -1.62 7.13
C LEU A 66 4.38 -2.77 6.85
N HIS A 67 3.87 -3.98 6.71
CA HIS A 67 4.67 -5.18 6.54
C HIS A 67 5.33 -5.27 5.16
N GLU A 68 4.75 -4.65 4.13
CA GLU A 68 5.32 -4.53 2.79
C GLU A 68 6.00 -3.18 2.50
N ASN A 69 6.18 -2.36 3.53
CA ASN A 69 6.74 -1.02 3.34
C ASN A 69 8.19 -1.07 2.84
N MET A 70 8.45 -0.44 1.69
CA MET A 70 9.77 -0.43 1.05
C MET A 70 10.82 0.42 1.77
N GLN A 71 10.42 1.50 2.45
CA GLN A 71 11.35 2.32 3.25
C GLN A 71 11.95 1.47 4.38
N ILE A 72 11.14 0.61 5.00
CA ILE A 72 11.61 -0.33 6.01
C ILE A 72 12.62 -1.31 5.41
N THR A 73 12.32 -1.90 4.24
CA THR A 73 13.24 -2.82 3.56
C THR A 73 14.56 -2.14 3.18
N ALA A 74 14.51 -0.88 2.74
CA ALA A 74 15.70 -0.09 2.42
C ALA A 74 16.60 0.09 3.65
N TYR A 75 16.05 0.43 4.82
CA TYR A 75 16.84 0.57 6.04
C TYR A 75 17.48 -0.75 6.49
N TYR A 76 16.76 -1.87 6.41
CA TYR A 76 17.35 -3.19 6.68
C TYR A 76 18.48 -3.53 5.71
N TRP A 77 18.28 -3.25 4.42
CA TRP A 77 19.29 -3.50 3.39
C TRP A 77 20.54 -2.65 3.65
N LEU A 78 20.38 -1.34 3.92
CA LEU A 78 21.50 -0.44 4.25
C LEU A 78 22.26 -0.91 5.49
N TYR A 79 21.55 -1.25 6.56
CA TYR A 79 22.19 -1.78 7.77
C TYR A 79 22.99 -3.05 7.46
N TYR A 80 22.39 -3.97 6.70
CA TYR A 80 23.05 -5.21 6.30
C TYR A 80 24.30 -4.98 5.44
N GLN A 81 24.29 -3.99 4.55
CA GLN A 81 25.48 -3.64 3.74
C GLN A 81 26.65 -3.16 4.62
N VAL A 82 26.37 -2.44 5.70
CA VAL A 82 27.41 -1.88 6.58
C VAL A 82 27.93 -2.91 7.57
N TYR A 83 27.04 -3.69 8.19
CA TYR A 83 27.39 -4.55 9.33
C TYR A 83 27.41 -6.05 9.01
N GLY A 84 26.94 -6.47 7.84
CA GLY A 84 26.83 -7.89 7.46
C GLY A 84 25.80 -8.70 8.26
N LYS A 85 25.01 -8.03 9.10
CA LYS A 85 24.02 -8.63 10.01
C LYS A 85 22.68 -7.92 9.91
N LEU A 86 21.61 -8.59 10.33
CA LEU A 86 20.26 -8.03 10.34
C LEU A 86 19.89 -7.51 11.74
N PRO A 87 19.26 -6.34 11.85
CA PRO A 87 18.56 -5.93 13.07
C PRO A 87 17.48 -6.94 13.46
N VAL A 88 17.17 -7.09 14.76
CA VAL A 88 16.12 -8.02 15.20
C VAL A 88 14.71 -7.52 14.91
N ALA A 89 14.52 -6.20 14.85
CA ALA A 89 13.21 -5.59 14.66
C ALA A 89 13.30 -4.17 14.09
N PHE A 90 12.18 -3.71 13.56
CA PHE A 90 11.94 -2.32 13.20
C PHE A 90 10.65 -1.83 13.84
N TYR A 91 10.70 -0.62 14.38
CA TYR A 91 9.55 0.05 14.96
C TYR A 91 9.16 1.27 14.14
N TRP A 92 7.94 1.24 13.64
CA TRP A 92 7.25 2.41 13.13
C TRP A 92 6.58 3.12 14.31
N TYR A 93 7.16 4.24 14.76
CA TYR A 93 6.76 4.91 16.00
C TYR A 93 5.98 6.19 15.71
N HIS A 94 4.77 6.31 16.25
CA HIS A 94 3.93 7.50 16.07
C HIS A 94 4.08 8.44 17.25
N LEU A 95 4.70 9.60 17.03
CA LEU A 95 4.96 10.59 18.08
C LEU A 95 3.69 11.12 18.74
N ARG A 96 2.61 11.31 17.95
CA ARG A 96 1.33 11.85 18.45
C ARG A 96 0.62 10.89 19.40
N SER A 97 0.61 9.59 19.11
CA SER A 97 -0.16 8.59 19.87
C SER A 97 0.69 7.79 20.84
N GLY A 98 2.02 7.89 20.75
CA GLY A 98 2.97 7.05 21.50
C GLY A 98 2.97 5.58 21.09
N LYS A 99 2.23 5.20 20.03
CA LYS A 99 2.09 3.81 19.59
C LYS A 99 3.28 3.41 18.72
N ALA A 100 3.82 2.23 18.98
CA ALA A 100 4.88 1.61 18.21
C ALA A 100 4.35 0.35 17.51
N PHE A 101 4.58 0.24 16.20
CA PHE A 101 4.21 -0.93 15.42
C PHE A 101 5.48 -1.66 14.98
N MET A 102 5.63 -2.90 15.42
CA MET A 102 6.80 -3.72 15.11
C MET A 102 6.63 -4.43 13.77
N THR A 103 7.70 -4.48 12.99
CA THR A 103 7.85 -5.41 11.86
C THR A 103 9.32 -5.84 11.73
N TYR A 104 9.63 -6.68 10.76
CA TYR A 104 10.99 -7.14 10.49
C TYR A 104 11.18 -7.50 9.01
N ARG A 105 12.43 -7.69 8.61
CA ARG A 105 12.80 -8.17 7.28
C ARG A 105 13.82 -9.30 7.37
N ASN A 106 13.81 -10.14 6.36
CA ASN A 106 14.76 -11.19 6.11
C ASN A 106 15.54 -10.89 4.83
N LYS A 107 16.65 -11.61 4.59
CA LYS A 107 17.46 -11.42 3.38
C LYS A 107 16.68 -11.68 2.08
N SER A 108 15.64 -12.51 2.12
CA SER A 108 14.74 -12.77 0.99
C SER A 108 14.07 -11.50 0.47
N ASP A 109 13.77 -10.57 1.38
CA ASP A 109 13.00 -9.36 1.06
C ASP A 109 13.85 -8.36 0.27
N PHE A 110 15.18 -8.48 0.35
CA PHE A 110 16.11 -7.62 -0.39
C PHE A 110 16.04 -7.85 -1.89
N ARG A 111 15.72 -9.07 -2.34
CA ARG A 111 15.65 -9.36 -3.78
C ARG A 111 14.59 -8.53 -4.46
N THR A 112 13.35 -8.60 -3.97
CA THR A 112 12.22 -7.83 -4.50
C THR A 112 12.48 -6.33 -4.44
N PHE A 113 13.08 -5.86 -3.33
CA PHE A 113 13.47 -4.47 -3.18
C PHE A 113 14.48 -4.01 -4.24
N LEU A 114 15.56 -4.77 -4.43
CA LEU A 114 16.61 -4.44 -5.41
C LEU A 114 16.11 -4.50 -6.85
N ASP A 115 15.25 -5.49 -7.18
CA ASP A 115 14.63 -5.59 -8.51
C ASP A 115 13.76 -4.35 -8.80
N MET A 116 13.00 -3.88 -7.81
CA MET A 116 12.22 -2.63 -7.94
C MET A 116 13.10 -1.39 -8.05
N MET A 117 14.15 -1.27 -7.23
CA MET A 117 15.07 -0.13 -7.30
C MET A 117 15.80 -0.07 -8.64
N ARG A 118 16.18 -1.22 -9.20
CA ARG A 118 16.76 -1.30 -10.54
C ARG A 118 15.78 -0.81 -11.60
N TYR A 119 14.53 -1.27 -11.57
CA TYR A 119 13.50 -0.78 -12.50
C TYR A 119 13.30 0.74 -12.41
N VAL A 120 13.30 1.31 -11.20
CA VAL A 120 13.19 2.76 -11.00
C VAL A 120 14.42 3.50 -11.52
N ALA A 121 15.63 3.00 -11.23
CA ALA A 121 16.88 3.58 -11.72
C ALA A 121 16.97 3.54 -13.25
N ASP A 122 16.62 2.40 -13.87
CA ASP A 122 16.56 2.25 -15.32
C ASP A 122 15.55 3.24 -15.91
N GLY A 123 14.42 3.47 -15.25
CA GLY A 123 13.44 4.49 -15.64
C GLY A 123 14.03 5.90 -15.67
N PHE A 124 14.80 6.28 -14.63
CA PHE A 124 15.47 7.58 -14.60
C PHE A 124 16.54 7.72 -15.68
N MET A 125 17.38 6.70 -15.86
CA MET A 125 18.49 6.74 -16.84
C MET A 125 18.01 6.82 -18.28
N ASN A 126 16.80 6.31 -18.57
CA ASN A 126 16.20 6.31 -19.90
C ASN A 126 15.09 7.36 -20.07
N GLU A 127 14.92 8.26 -19.08
CA GLU A 127 13.87 9.30 -19.08
C GLU A 127 12.44 8.72 -19.30
N LEU A 128 12.18 7.53 -18.77
CA LEU A 128 10.90 6.83 -18.89
C LEU A 128 9.99 7.15 -17.71
N TYR A 129 9.00 8.01 -17.94
CA TYR A 129 8.03 8.44 -16.92
C TYR A 129 6.60 8.04 -17.31
N PRO A 130 6.25 6.74 -17.23
CA PRO A 130 4.91 6.29 -17.58
C PRO A 130 3.87 6.86 -16.62
N LEU A 131 2.76 7.34 -17.19
CA LEU A 131 1.60 7.78 -16.42
C LEU A 131 0.97 6.59 -15.69
N ARG A 132 1.08 6.57 -14.36
CA ARG A 132 0.41 5.59 -13.50
C ARG A 132 -0.69 6.30 -12.72
N VAL A 133 -1.92 6.26 -13.23
CA VAL A 133 -3.06 6.90 -12.56
C VAL A 133 -3.53 6.03 -11.39
N GLY A 134 -3.69 6.63 -10.21
CA GLY A 134 -4.24 5.96 -9.02
C GLY A 134 -4.43 6.91 -7.84
N ASP A 135 -4.74 6.37 -6.66
CA ASP A 135 -5.06 7.17 -5.45
C ASP A 135 -3.97 8.15 -5.02
N HIS A 136 -2.71 7.86 -5.37
CA HIS A 136 -1.57 8.73 -5.10
C HIS A 136 -1.63 10.05 -5.89
N CYS A 137 -2.37 10.11 -7.01
CA CYS A 137 -2.55 11.33 -7.78
C CYS A 137 -3.37 12.40 -7.03
N THR A 138 -4.25 12.00 -6.11
CA THR A 138 -5.13 12.92 -5.34
C THR A 138 -4.34 13.91 -4.48
N TYR A 139 -3.15 13.52 -4.03
CA TYR A 139 -2.27 14.33 -3.17
C TYR A 139 -0.93 14.63 -3.84
N CYS A 140 -0.87 14.55 -5.18
CA CYS A 140 0.34 14.80 -5.94
C CYS A 140 0.48 16.29 -6.27
N ASP A 141 1.59 16.90 -5.87
CA ASP A 141 1.89 18.31 -6.17
C ASP A 141 2.08 18.58 -7.67
N TYR A 142 2.39 17.53 -8.46
CA TYR A 142 2.63 17.62 -9.90
C TYR A 142 1.40 17.24 -10.75
N ASN A 143 0.20 17.31 -10.17
CA ASN A 143 -1.02 16.90 -10.87
C ASN A 143 -1.32 17.74 -12.13
N LYS A 144 -0.91 19.00 -12.13
CA LYS A 144 -1.12 19.95 -13.22
C LYS A 144 -0.22 19.64 -14.40
N GLU A 145 1.08 19.52 -14.14
CA GLU A 145 2.11 19.15 -15.12
C GLU A 145 1.79 17.78 -15.73
N CYS A 146 1.37 16.82 -14.90
CA CYS A 146 0.96 15.50 -15.35
C CYS A 146 -0.33 15.53 -16.20
N ALA A 147 -1.24 16.47 -15.95
CA ALA A 147 -2.43 16.65 -16.77
C ALA A 147 -2.13 17.35 -18.11
N GLU A 148 -1.14 18.23 -18.18
CA GLU A 148 -0.70 18.88 -19.42
C GLU A 148 -0.15 17.87 -20.45
N LEU A 149 0.37 16.73 -19.99
CA LEU A 149 0.74 15.59 -20.85
C LEU A 149 -0.47 14.90 -21.51
N ARG A 150 -1.70 15.19 -21.08
CA ARG A 150 -2.96 14.60 -21.57
C ARG A 150 -3.84 15.67 -22.20
N ALA A 151 -3.50 16.09 -23.41
CA ALA A 151 -4.19 17.16 -24.12
C ALA A 151 -5.71 16.88 -24.35
N ASP A 152 -6.10 15.61 -24.41
CA ASP A 152 -7.49 15.17 -24.59
C ASP A 152 -8.32 15.13 -23.30
N ARG A 153 -7.65 15.17 -22.12
CA ARG A 153 -8.31 15.08 -20.81
C ARG A 153 -7.60 15.94 -19.78
N PRO A 154 -7.87 17.26 -19.75
CA PRO A 154 -7.30 18.18 -18.76
C PRO A 154 -7.82 17.88 -17.34
N LEU A 155 -7.36 18.63 -16.35
CA LEU A 155 -7.94 18.57 -15.00
C LEU A 155 -9.42 18.97 -15.06
N MET A 156 -10.27 18.00 -14.74
CA MET A 156 -11.73 18.18 -14.70
C MET A 156 -12.17 18.20 -13.23
N PHE A 157 -13.18 19.01 -12.94
CA PHE A 157 -13.94 18.93 -11.71
C PHE A 157 -15.41 18.68 -12.05
N SER A 158 -16.16 18.13 -11.12
CA SER A 158 -17.59 17.88 -11.28
C SER A 158 -18.27 18.21 -9.97
N GLU A 159 -19.33 19.02 -10.06
CA GLU A 159 -20.23 19.25 -8.94
C GLU A 159 -21.21 18.08 -8.82
N PRO A 160 -21.54 17.62 -7.60
CA PRO A 160 -22.56 16.60 -7.42
C PRO A 160 -23.92 17.11 -7.90
N SER A 161 -24.64 16.30 -8.68
CA SER A 161 -26.03 16.57 -9.06
C SER A 161 -26.97 15.59 -8.36
N ASP A 162 -28.16 16.04 -7.96
CA ASP A 162 -29.19 15.23 -7.28
C ASP A 162 -29.89 14.21 -8.22
N GLY A 163 -29.21 13.80 -9.29
CA GLY A 163 -29.69 12.86 -10.29
C GLY A 163 -28.95 13.02 -11.62
N ILE A 164 -29.19 12.09 -12.55
CA ILE A 164 -28.95 12.33 -13.97
C ILE A 164 -30.15 13.14 -14.44
N ASP A 165 -30.00 14.45 -14.57
CA ASP A 165 -31.06 15.33 -15.05
C ASP A 165 -31.34 14.98 -16.52
N SER A 166 -32.18 13.98 -16.70
CA SER A 166 -32.49 13.35 -17.97
C SER A 166 -33.87 13.76 -18.41
N GLY A 167 -34.15 15.07 -18.38
CA GLY A 167 -35.35 15.70 -18.94
C GLY A 167 -35.54 15.50 -20.45
N GLY A 168 -35.17 14.33 -20.99
CA GLY A 168 -35.16 13.94 -22.38
C GLY A 168 -34.10 14.61 -23.23
N ARG A 169 -33.26 15.49 -22.66
CA ARG A 169 -32.32 16.33 -23.40
C ARG A 169 -30.92 16.27 -22.81
N MET A 170 -29.98 15.82 -23.62
CA MET A 170 -28.56 15.79 -23.30
C MET A 170 -27.91 17.04 -23.91
N ASN A 171 -27.39 17.94 -23.07
CA ASN A 171 -26.67 19.12 -23.53
C ASN A 171 -25.25 18.71 -23.95
N ILE A 172 -25.01 18.54 -25.25
CA ILE A 172 -23.67 18.48 -25.83
C ILE A 172 -23.28 19.91 -26.21
N TRP A 173 -22.35 20.52 -25.47
CA TRP A 173 -21.78 21.80 -25.88
C TRP A 173 -20.88 21.62 -27.12
N PRO A 174 -21.00 22.46 -28.18
CA PRO A 174 -21.97 23.52 -28.43
C PRO A 174 -22.89 23.19 -29.63
N GLN A 175 -23.64 22.08 -29.65
CA GLN A 175 -24.81 21.94 -30.54
C GLN A 175 -25.84 21.01 -29.90
N GLU A 176 -27.02 21.56 -29.59
CA GLU A 176 -28.18 20.77 -29.15
C GLU A 176 -28.71 19.94 -30.33
N ILE A 177 -28.40 18.64 -30.33
CA ILE A 177 -29.02 17.68 -31.25
C ILE A 177 -30.08 16.90 -30.47
N PRO A 178 -31.35 16.90 -30.88
CA PRO A 178 -32.36 16.06 -30.26
C PRO A 178 -32.08 14.60 -30.67
N ILE A 179 -31.42 13.84 -29.80
CA ILE A 179 -31.20 12.41 -30.01
C ILE A 179 -32.20 11.64 -29.15
N GLY A 180 -33.20 11.03 -29.78
CA GLY A 180 -34.02 10.01 -29.12
C GLY A 180 -33.13 8.90 -28.61
N ALA A 181 -33.43 8.34 -27.43
CA ALA A 181 -32.61 7.31 -26.78
C ALA A 181 -32.28 6.17 -27.77
N THR A 182 -31.05 6.16 -28.27
CA THR A 182 -30.58 5.15 -29.21
C THR A 182 -29.80 4.14 -28.38
N GLN A 183 -30.34 2.93 -28.24
CA GLN A 183 -29.65 1.84 -27.57
C GLN A 183 -28.31 1.58 -28.30
N LEU A 184 -27.19 1.68 -27.57
CA LEU A 184 -25.87 1.41 -28.09
C LEU A 184 -25.81 -0.04 -28.60
N LYS A 185 -25.78 -0.21 -29.93
CA LYS A 185 -25.45 -1.50 -30.56
C LYS A 185 -23.94 -1.71 -30.45
N LEU A 186 -23.49 -2.25 -29.33
CA LEU A 186 -22.10 -2.61 -29.12
C LEU A 186 -21.71 -3.71 -30.13
N LYS A 187 -20.78 -3.40 -31.02
CA LYS A 187 -20.18 -4.38 -31.94
C LYS A 187 -19.11 -5.15 -31.17
N PHE A 188 -19.49 -6.21 -30.49
CA PHE A 188 -18.52 -7.15 -29.94
C PHE A 188 -17.88 -7.93 -31.08
N PRO A 189 -16.54 -8.05 -31.14
CA PRO A 189 -15.89 -8.98 -32.05
C PRO A 189 -16.38 -10.39 -31.73
N ALA A 190 -16.76 -11.15 -32.76
CA ALA A 190 -17.20 -12.53 -32.59
C ALA A 190 -16.11 -13.34 -31.88
N PRO A 191 -16.47 -14.23 -30.94
CA PRO A 191 -15.48 -15.08 -30.28
C PRO A 191 -14.71 -15.87 -31.33
N ARG A 192 -13.37 -15.85 -31.23
CA ARG A 192 -12.50 -16.66 -32.09
C ARG A 192 -12.92 -18.11 -31.93
N LYS A 193 -13.40 -18.74 -33.01
CA LYS A 193 -13.60 -20.19 -33.04
C LYS A 193 -12.23 -20.83 -32.87
N GLY A 194 -12.05 -21.54 -31.76
CA GLY A 194 -10.83 -22.30 -31.50
C GLY A 194 -10.58 -23.34 -32.57
N LYS A 195 -9.34 -23.39 -33.04
CA LYS A 195 -8.64 -24.60 -33.46
C LYS A 195 -7.26 -24.54 -32.82
#